data_AF-A0A1G4UF70-F1
#
_entry.id   AF-A0A1G4UF70-F1
#
_cell.length_a   1.000
_cell.length_b   1.000
_cell.length_c   1.000
_cell.angle_alpha   90.00
_cell.angle_beta   90.00
_cell.angle_gamma   90.00
#
_symmetry.space_group_name_H-M   'P 1'
#
loop_
_entity.id
_entity.type
_entity.pdbx_description
1 polymer ?
#
loop_
_entity_poly.entity_id
_entity_poly.type
_entity_poly.pdbx_seq_one_letter_code
_entity_poly.pdbx_strand_id
1 'polypeptide(L)' 'MKKCVVAALALAAVLVGLLALPFLPVADATTDPSRQPAGYKTCFLERRAVFTQGAPRWVKERRCVFAE' A
#
# COMPACT_ATOMS: atom_id res chain seq x y z
N MET A 1 7.05 22.63 -35.80
CA MET A 1 8.23 22.45 -34.92
C MET A 1 7.86 22.27 -33.45
N LYS A 2 7.12 23.19 -32.82
CA LYS A 2 6.76 23.10 -31.38
C LYS A 2 6.05 21.80 -30.96
N LYS A 3 5.12 21.29 -31.78
CA LYS A 3 4.38 20.04 -31.52
C LYS A 3 5.28 18.79 -31.53
N CYS A 4 6.27 18.75 -32.43
CA CYS A 4 7.23 17.65 -32.52
C CYS A 4 8.17 17.61 -31.30
N VAL A 5 8.59 18.79 -30.82
CA VAL A 5 9.41 18.90 -29.61
C VAL A 5 8.64 18.44 -28.37
N VAL A 6 7.37 18.81 -28.25
CA VAL A 6 6.51 18.36 -27.15
C VAL A 6 6.28 16.85 -27.18
N ALA A 7 6.06 16.27 -28.37
CA ALA A 7 5.90 14.83 -28.53
C ALA A 7 7.17 14.05 -28.15
N ALA A 8 8.34 14.55 -28.55
CA ALA A 8 9.62 13.94 -28.19
C ALA A 8 9.88 13.98 -26.68
N LEU A 9 9.58 15.10 -26.03
CA LEU A 9 9.72 15.26 -24.58
C LEU A 9 8.77 14.35 -23.80
N ALA A 10 7.51 14.22 -24.25
CA ALA A 10 6.55 13.32 -23.63
C ALA A 10 6.98 11.86 -23.73
N LEU A 11 7.48 11.44 -24.90
CA LEU A 11 7.98 10.09 -25.11
C LEU A 11 9.20 9.80 -24.22
N ALA A 12 10.12 10.75 -24.10
CA ALA A 12 11.28 10.64 -23.23
C ALA A 12 10.88 10.52 -21.76
N ALA A 13 9.93 11.33 -21.29
CA ALA A 13 9.43 11.25 -19.92
C ALA A 13 8.78 9.90 -19.58
N VAL A 14 8.00 9.34 -20.52
CA VAL A 14 7.39 8.02 -20.38
C VAL A 14 8.44 6.92 -20.31
N LEU A 15 9.44 6.95 -21.19
CA LEU A 15 10.55 5.99 -21.20
C LEU A 15 11.35 6.02 -19.89
N VAL A 16 11.68 7.22 -19.40
CA VAL A 16 12.39 7.38 -18.12
C VAL A 16 11.54 6.88 -16.95
N GLY A 17 10.24 7.19 -16.93
CA GLY A 17 9.33 6.68 -15.90
C GLY A 17 9.25 5.16 -15.88
N LEU A 18 9.15 4.52 -17.05
CA LEU A 18 9.16 3.06 -17.20
C LEU A 18 10.47 2.42 -16.74
N LEU A 19 11.60 3.03 -17.08
CA LEU A 19 12.92 2.56 -16.64
C LEU A 19 13.15 2.76 -15.13
N ALA A 20 12.48 3.73 -14.52
CA ALA A 20 12.55 4.00 -13.09
C ALA A 20 11.67 3.05 -12.25
N LEU A 21 10.65 2.41 -12.83
CA LEU A 21 9.74 1.47 -12.14
C LEU A 21 10.45 0.41 -11.25
N PRO A 22 11.49 -0.31 -11.71
CA PRO A 22 12.17 -1.31 -10.88
C PRO A 22 13.00 -0.71 -9.74
N PHE A 23 13.28 0.60 -9.78
CA PHE A 23 14.01 1.33 -8.74
C PHE A 23 13.08 2.11 -7.80
N LEU A 24 11.77 2.12 -8.08
CA LEU A 24 10.82 2.67 -7.14
C LEU A 24 10.70 1.68 -5.97
N PRO A 25 10.85 2.14 -4.72
CA PRO A 25 10.55 1.31 -3.58
C PRO A 25 9.09 0.88 -3.70
N VAL A 26 8.82 -0.41 -3.46
CA VAL A 26 7.45 -0.86 -3.24
C VAL A 26 6.93 0.00 -2.10
N ALA A 27 5.80 0.69 -2.32
CA ALA A 27 5.12 1.38 -1.23
C ALA A 27 4.65 0.30 -0.27
N ASP A 28 5.50 -0.05 0.69
CA ASP A 28 5.26 -1.08 1.69
C ASP A 28 4.09 -0.63 2.55
N ALA A 29 2.90 -1.08 2.18
CA ALA A 29 1.83 -1.30 3.11
C ALA A 29 2.26 -2.45 4.06
N THR A 30 3.09 -2.10 5.05
CA THR A 30 3.15 -2.75 6.37
C THR A 30 3.23 -4.29 6.41
N THR A 31 4.22 -4.91 5.77
CA THR A 31 4.51 -6.33 6.06
C THR A 31 5.99 -6.65 5.89
N ASP A 32 6.78 -6.34 6.91
CA ASP A 32 8.12 -6.91 7.05
C ASP A 32 7.97 -8.42 7.39
N PRO A 33 8.39 -9.34 6.51
CA PRO A 33 8.25 -10.78 6.74
C PRO A 33 9.22 -11.31 7.81
N SER A 34 10.22 -10.52 8.23
CA SER A 34 11.20 -10.90 9.26
C SER A 34 10.71 -10.63 10.68
N ARG A 35 9.65 -9.83 10.85
CA ARG A 35 9.04 -9.56 12.15
C ARG A 35 8.13 -10.72 12.55
N GLN A 36 8.73 -11.87 12.87
CA GLN A 36 8.02 -12.93 13.56
C GLN A 36 7.61 -12.40 14.95
N PRO A 37 6.31 -12.41 15.27
CA PRO A 37 5.86 -11.94 16.58
C PRO A 37 6.49 -12.78 17.69
N ALA A 38 7.09 -12.13 18.69
CA ALA A 38 7.79 -12.78 19.81
C ALA A 38 6.86 -13.64 20.71
N GLY A 39 5.55 -13.59 20.47
CA GLY A 39 4.54 -14.40 21.14
C GLY A 39 3.16 -13.75 21.08
N TYR A 40 2.15 -14.47 21.56
CA TYR A 40 0.78 -13.97 21.68
C TYR A 40 0.61 -13.16 22.97
N LYS A 41 0.19 -11.89 22.88
CA LYS A 41 -0.11 -11.06 24.06
C LYS A 41 -1.59 -11.19 24.46
N THR A 42 -2.51 -10.92 23.53
CA THR A 42 -3.96 -11.01 23.77
C THR A 42 -4.77 -10.95 22.47
N CYS A 43 -5.95 -11.56 22.44
CA CYS A 43 -6.94 -11.48 21.37
C CYS A 43 -8.20 -10.88 21.96
N PHE A 44 -8.81 -9.94 21.25
CA PHE A 44 -10.10 -9.38 21.60
C PHE A 44 -10.96 -9.24 20.35
N LEU A 45 -12.27 -9.08 20.58
CA LEU A 45 -13.24 -8.82 19.52
C LEU A 45 -13.34 -7.31 19.32
N GLU A 46 -12.77 -6.82 18.22
CA GLU A 46 -12.82 -5.41 17.85
C GLU A 46 -14.07 -5.15 17.01
N ARG A 47 -14.82 -4.09 17.34
CA ARG A 47 -15.90 -3.57 16.50
C ARG A 47 -15.42 -2.30 15.81
N ARG A 48 -15.36 -2.32 14.47
CA ARG A 48 -14.93 -1.16 13.66
C ARG A 48 -15.92 -0.85 12.55
N ALA A 49 -16.04 0.43 12.20
CA ALA A 49 -16.79 0.87 11.04
C ALA A 49 -15.90 0.76 9.80
N VAL A 50 -16.33 -0.02 8.82
CA VAL A 50 -15.64 -0.22 7.54
C VAL A 50 -16.43 0.47 6.43
N PHE A 51 -15.76 1.31 5.65
CA PHE A 51 -16.34 2.11 4.58
C PHE A 51 -15.89 1.58 3.22
N THR A 52 -16.38 0.39 2.83
CA THR A 52 -15.93 -0.27 1.59
C THR A 52 -16.68 0.20 0.34
N GLN A 53 -17.88 0.77 0.46
CA GLN A 53 -18.78 1.07 -0.69
C GLN A 53 -19.75 2.24 -0.41
N GLY A 54 -19.26 3.35 0.16
CA GLY A 54 -20.06 4.55 0.40
C GLY A 54 -21.05 4.50 1.58
N ALA A 55 -21.31 3.32 2.16
CA ALA A 55 -22.06 3.16 3.40
C ALA A 55 -21.17 2.55 4.52
N PRO A 56 -21.21 3.11 5.75
CA PRO A 56 -20.52 2.52 6.89
C PRO A 56 -21.15 1.17 7.26
N ARG A 57 -20.31 0.15 7.44
CA ARG A 57 -20.72 -1.15 7.98
C ARG A 57 -19.98 -1.45 9.27
N TRP A 58 -20.70 -1.80 10.31
CA TRP A 58 -20.08 -2.29 11.55
C TRP A 58 -19.62 -3.72 11.37
N VAL A 59 -18.32 -3.94 11.49
CA VAL A 59 -17.70 -5.27 11.42
C VAL A 59 -17.16 -5.62 12.80
N LYS A 60 -17.41 -6.86 13.23
CA LYS A 60 -16.84 -7.43 14.46
C LYS A 60 -15.81 -8.47 14.05
N GLU A 61 -14.54 -8.21 14.35
CA GLU A 61 -13.42 -9.04 13.91
C GLU A 61 -12.53 -9.40 15.10
N ARG A 62 -11.99 -10.62 15.10
CA ARG A 62 -11.03 -11.05 16.13
C ARG A 62 -9.67 -10.44 15.79
N ARG A 63 -9.15 -9.60 16.68
CA ARG A 63 -7.82 -8.99 16.57
C ARG A 63 -6.93 -9.53 17.65
N CYS A 64 -5.73 -9.97 17.26
CA CYS A 64 -4.73 -10.49 18.18
C CYS A 64 -3.52 -9.55 18.14
N VAL A 65 -3.11 -9.09 19.31
CA VAL A 65 -1.92 -8.28 19.51
C VAL A 65 -0.79 -9.21 19.88
N PHE A 66 0.33 -9.06 19.18
CA PHE A 66 1.53 -9.82 19.42
C PHE A 66 2.47 -9.04 20.34
N ALA A 67 3.26 -9.75 21.14
CA ALA A 67 4.33 -9.13 21.91
C ALA A 67 5.42 -8.65 20.94
N GLU A 68 5.91 -7.43 21.15
CA GLU A 68 7.04 -6.84 20.42
C GLU A 68 8.37 -7.40 20.91
#